data_AF-A0A6A4K2A8-F1
#
_entry.id   AF-A0A6A4K2A8-F1
#
_cell.length_a   1.000
_cell.length_b   1.000
_cell.length_c   1.000
_cell.angle_alpha   90.00
_cell.angle_beta   90.00
_cell.angle_gamma   90.00
#
_symmetry.space_group_name_H-M   'P 1'
#
loop_
_entity.id
_entity.type
_entity.pdbx_description
1 polymer ?
#
loop_
_entity_poly.entity_id
_entity_poly.type
_entity_poly.pdbx_seq_one_letter_code
_entity_poly.pdbx_strand_id
1 'polypeptide(L)'
;MSEHKPPSTRALPLDSYFWHISDFHWDPNYSDKGGACRKTMPGPFRTPGPLGEESCDSPWSLIESAVYAMKAIQGEEFEFILWTG
;
A
#
# COMPACT_ATOMS: atom_id res chain seq x y z
N MET A 1 -31.39 26.96 27.87
CA MET A 1 -31.37 26.81 26.41
C MET A 1 -29.93 26.57 26.01
N SER A 2 -29.59 25.34 25.62
CA SER A 2 -28.23 24.97 25.21
C SER A 2 -28.04 25.39 23.77
N GLU A 3 -27.13 26.33 23.52
CA GLU A 3 -26.76 26.73 22.17
C GLU A 3 -26.15 25.54 21.42
N HIS A 4 -26.86 25.06 20.40
CA HIS A 4 -26.27 24.15 19.43
C HIS A 4 -25.25 24.93 18.60
N LYS A 5 -23.97 24.74 18.93
CA LYS A 5 -22.86 25.21 18.11
C LYS A 5 -22.93 24.47 16.76
N PRO A 6 -23.05 25.18 15.62
CA PRO A 6 -23.05 24.52 14.33
C PRO A 6 -21.74 23.74 14.14
N PRO A 7 -21.78 22.58 13.47
CA PRO A 7 -20.56 21.84 13.15
C PRO A 7 -19.61 22.79 12.40
N SER A 8 -18.37 22.84 12.87
CA SER A 8 -17.31 23.62 12.24
C SER A 8 -17.13 23.12 10.81
N THR A 9 -17.69 23.82 9.83
CA THR A 9 -17.40 23.61 8.41
C THR A 9 -15.93 23.94 8.21
N ARG A 10 -15.05 22.94 8.32
CA ARG A 10 -13.64 23.10 7.98
C ARG A 10 -13.65 23.40 6.48
N ALA A 11 -13.23 24.62 6.11
CA ALA A 11 -13.02 24.94 4.70
C ALA A 11 -12.03 23.91 4.15
N LEU A 12 -12.43 23.18 3.10
CA LEU A 12 -11.50 22.26 2.44
C LEU A 12 -10.34 23.10 1.88
N PRO A 13 -9.08 22.63 2.02
CA PRO A 13 -7.96 23.33 1.40
C PRO A 13 -8.21 23.48 -0.11
N LEU A 14 -7.66 24.55 -0.71
CA LEU A 14 -7.84 24.82 -2.15
C LEU A 14 -7.38 23.65 -3.03
N ASP A 15 -6.43 22.84 -2.54
CA ASP A 15 -6.02 21.57 -3.11
C ASP A 15 -6.41 20.42 -2.16
N SER A 16 -7.20 19.47 -2.66
CA SER A 16 -7.58 18.26 -1.94
C SER A 16 -7.08 17.03 -2.68
N TYR A 17 -6.57 16.06 -1.92
CA TYR A 17 -5.96 14.84 -2.43
C TYR A 17 -6.66 13.62 -1.84
N PHE A 18 -6.74 12.57 -2.65
CA PHE A 18 -7.09 11.23 -2.19
C PHE A 18 -6.10 10.23 -2.78
N TRP A 19 -5.89 9.13 -2.08
CA TRP A 19 -5.13 8.00 -2.61
C TRP A 19 -6.06 7.01 -3.29
N HIS A 20 -5.68 6.48 -4.44
CA HIS A 20 -6.29 5.29 -5.01
C HIS A 20 -5.27 4.16 -5.01
N ILE A 21 -5.57 3.09 -4.29
CA ILE A 21 -4.79 1.85 -4.24
C ILE A 21 -5.64 0.68 -4.72
N SER A 22 -5.00 -0.30 -5.35
CA SER A 22 -5.67 -1.50 -5.85
C SER A 22 -4.66 -2.65 -5.92
N ASP A 23 -5.20 -3.85 -5.91
CA ASP A 23 -4.61 -5.11 -6.29
C ASP A 23 -3.26 -5.35 -5.61
N PHE A 24 -3.22 -5.17 -4.28
CA PHE A 24 -1.98 -5.40 -3.54
C PHE A 24 -1.46 -6.83 -3.70
N HIS A 25 -2.36 -7.79 -3.91
CA HIS A 25 -2.03 -9.21 -4.13
C HIS A 25 -0.98 -9.69 -3.13
N TRP A 26 -1.34 -9.78 -1.85
CA TRP A 26 -0.39 -10.21 -0.83
C TRP A 26 -0.09 -11.72 -0.93
N ASP A 27 1.19 -12.08 -1.09
CA ASP A 27 1.67 -13.46 -0.97
C ASP A 27 2.26 -13.73 0.43
N PRO A 28 1.58 -14.50 1.29
CA PRO A 28 2.11 -14.89 2.60
C PRO A 28 3.24 -15.92 2.51
N ASN A 29 3.47 -16.55 1.35
CA ASN A 29 4.51 -17.55 1.15
C ASN A 29 5.78 -16.97 0.50
N TYR A 30 5.80 -15.66 0.20
CA TYR A 30 6.97 -15.05 -0.41
C TYR A 30 8.23 -15.21 0.45
N SER A 31 9.35 -15.62 -0.17
CA SER A 31 10.66 -15.68 0.46
C SER A 31 11.78 -15.18 -0.46
N ASP A 32 12.54 -14.21 0.02
CA ASP A 32 13.77 -13.71 -0.59
C ASP A 32 14.97 -14.69 -0.44
N LYS A 33 14.79 -15.78 0.31
CA LYS A 33 15.84 -16.78 0.62
C LYS A 33 15.76 -18.04 -0.24
N GLY A 34 14.74 -18.17 -1.10
CA GLY A 34 14.61 -19.27 -2.06
C GLY A 34 13.17 -19.68 -2.31
N GLY A 35 12.87 -20.09 -3.54
CA GLY A 35 11.52 -20.53 -3.93
C GLY A 35 10.47 -19.42 -3.98
N ALA A 36 10.90 -18.15 -3.98
CA ALA A 36 10.11 -16.91 -4.09
C ALA A 36 8.66 -17.08 -3.59
N CYS A 37 7.73 -17.34 -4.50
CA CYS A 37 6.31 -17.62 -4.23
C CYS A 37 5.85 -19.04 -4.62
N ARG A 38 6.75 -19.84 -5.20
CA ARG A 38 6.45 -21.20 -5.70
C ARG A 38 7.47 -22.17 -5.16
N LYS A 39 7.00 -23.09 -4.31
CA LYS A 39 7.82 -24.14 -3.68
C LYS A 39 8.52 -25.10 -4.68
N THR A 40 8.20 -25.02 -5.98
CA THR A 40 8.57 -26.03 -6.98
C THR A 40 9.14 -25.50 -8.30
N MET A 41 9.41 -24.20 -8.48
CA MET A 41 9.97 -23.71 -9.75
C MET A 41 11.44 -24.12 -9.92
N PRO A 42 11.79 -25.01 -10.87
CA PRO A 42 13.16 -25.34 -11.21
C PRO A 42 13.60 -24.36 -12.31
N GLY A 43 13.76 -23.09 -11.93
CA GLY A 43 14.34 -22.06 -12.79
C GLY A 43 15.77 -21.76 -12.37
N PRO A 44 16.63 -21.20 -13.24
CA PRO A 44 17.94 -20.73 -12.82
C PRO A 44 17.75 -19.85 -11.58
N PHE A 45 18.45 -20.18 -10.49
CA PHE A 45 18.34 -19.56 -9.17
C PHE A 45 18.58 -18.05 -9.23
N ARG A 46 17.61 -17.28 -9.73
CA ARG A 46 17.52 -15.86 -9.44
C ARG A 46 17.06 -15.79 -8.00
N THR A 47 17.95 -15.32 -7.14
CA THR A 47 17.60 -15.04 -5.76
C THR A 47 16.59 -13.88 -5.79
N PRO A 48 15.33 -14.13 -5.42
CA PRO A 48 14.29 -13.10 -5.44
C PRO A 48 14.65 -11.95 -4.48
N GLY A 49 14.25 -10.72 -4.81
CA GLY A 49 14.61 -9.54 -4.04
C GLY A 49 13.81 -9.40 -2.74
N PRO A 50 14.23 -8.54 -1.79
CA PRO A 50 13.49 -8.32 -0.54
C PRO A 50 12.14 -7.61 -0.75
N LEU A 51 11.92 -6.97 -1.90
CA LEU A 51 10.69 -6.25 -2.24
C LEU A 51 9.84 -6.96 -3.31
N GLY A 52 10.22 -8.17 -3.73
CA GLY A 52 9.44 -8.92 -4.71
C GLY A 52 10.28 -9.47 -5.86
N GLU A 53 9.57 -10.19 -6.71
CA GLU A 53 10.02 -10.80 -7.95
C GLU A 53 8.86 -10.68 -8.94
N GLU A 54 9.14 -10.36 -10.20
CA GLU A 54 8.10 -10.10 -11.23
C GLU A 54 7.11 -11.23 -11.49
N SER A 55 7.50 -12.47 -11.13
CA SER A 55 6.69 -13.68 -11.32
C SER A 55 5.84 -14.06 -10.11
N CYS A 56 5.84 -13.22 -9.07
CA CYS A 56 5.17 -13.44 -7.80
C CYS A 56 4.19 -12.31 -7.47
N ASP A 57 3.22 -12.65 -6.62
CA ASP A 57 2.40 -11.70 -5.88
C ASP A 57 3.26 -10.96 -4.83
N SER A 58 2.78 -9.82 -4.32
CA SER A 58 3.55 -8.89 -3.50
C SER A 58 3.92 -9.46 -2.13
N PRO A 59 5.19 -9.37 -1.70
CA PRO A 59 5.53 -9.59 -0.30
C PRO A 59 4.99 -8.48 0.59
N TRP A 60 4.86 -8.78 1.88
CA TRP A 60 4.45 -7.78 2.88
C TRP A 60 5.34 -6.53 2.87
N SER A 61 6.65 -6.71 2.70
CA SER A 61 7.63 -5.61 2.61
C SER A 61 7.33 -4.62 1.48
N LEU A 62 6.82 -5.09 0.33
CA LEU A 62 6.45 -4.22 -0.79
C LEU A 62 5.20 -3.41 -0.44
N ILE A 63 4.17 -4.04 0.12
CA ILE A 63 2.93 -3.38 0.55
C ILE A 63 3.24 -2.31 1.60
N GLU A 64 4.06 -2.66 2.59
CA GLU A 64 4.49 -1.73 3.64
C GLU A 64 5.25 -0.54 3.04
N SER A 65 6.17 -0.79 2.09
CA SER A 65 6.91 0.27 1.41
C SER A 65 6.01 1.22 0.61
N ALA A 66 4.95 0.71 -0.03
CA ALA A 66 3.99 1.52 -0.77
C ALA A 66 3.20 2.45 0.17
N VAL A 67 2.72 1.92 1.31
CA VAL A 67 2.02 2.72 2.32
C VAL A 67 2.93 3.78 2.93
N TYR A 68 4.20 3.47 3.19
CA TYR A 68 5.17 4.48 3.62
C TYR A 68 5.43 5.54 2.55
N ALA A 69 5.49 5.16 1.27
CA ALA A 69 5.65 6.11 0.18
C ALA A 69 4.44 7.05 0.07
N MET A 70 3.21 6.54 0.21
CA MET A 70 1.99 7.37 0.27
C MET A 70 2.08 8.42 1.38
N LYS A 71 2.51 7.99 2.58
CA LYS A 71 2.73 8.91 3.71
C LYS A 71 3.86 9.92 3.42
N ALA A 72 4.94 9.50 2.78
CA ALA A 72 6.07 10.39 2.48
C ALA A 72 5.73 11.45 1.41
N ILE A 73 4.87 11.12 0.46
CA ILE A 73 4.48 12.02 -0.65
C ILE A 73 3.47 13.07 -0.18
N GLN A 74 2.39 12.66 0.49
CA GLN A 74 1.27 13.55 0.84
C GLN A 74 1.20 13.91 2.33
N GLY A 75 1.91 13.20 3.20
CA GLY A 75 1.77 13.36 4.64
C GLY A 75 0.39 12.90 5.12
N GLU A 76 -0.19 13.67 6.04
CA GLU A 76 -1.52 13.42 6.61
C GLU A 76 -2.61 14.30 5.98
N GLU A 77 -2.25 15.10 4.97
CA GLU A 77 -3.15 16.03 4.29
C GLU A 77 -3.82 15.37 3.08
N PHE A 78 -4.74 14.44 3.33
CA PHE A 78 -5.60 13.83 2.32
C PHE A 78 -7.00 13.60 2.90
N GLU A 79 -8.02 13.50 2.05
CA GLU A 79 -9.40 13.33 2.52
C GLU A 79 -9.77 11.86 2.77
N PHE A 80 -9.41 10.97 1.85
CA PHE A 80 -9.74 9.56 1.94
C PHE A 80 -8.78 8.70 1.11
N ILE A 81 -8.90 7.39 1.30
CA ILE A 81 -8.26 6.37 0.48
C ILE A 81 -9.37 5.57 -0.21
N LEU A 82 -9.35 5.54 -1.53
CA LEU A 82 -10.12 4.60 -2.33
C LEU A 82 -9.29 3.32 -2.49
N TRP A 83 -9.79 2.20 -2.00
CA TRP A 83 -9.13 0.90 -2.15
C TRP A 83 -10.06 -0.07 -2.88
N THR A 84 -9.63 -0.53 -4.05
CA THR A 84 -10.44 -1.37 -4.96
C THR A 84 -10.09 -2.86 -4.92
N GLY A 85 -9.45 -3.32 -3.84
CA GLY A 85 -9.10 -4.72 -3.58
C GLY A 85 -7.69 -5.03 -3.99
#